data_AF-A0A522A6R9-F1
#
_entry.id   AF-A0A522A6R9-F1
#
_cell.length_a   1.000
_cell.length_b   1.000
_cell.length_c   1.000
_cell.angle_alpha   90.00
_cell.angle_beta   90.00
_cell.angle_gamma   90.00
#
_symmetry.space_group_name_H-M   'P 1'
#
loop_
_entity.id
_entity.type
_entity.pdbx_description
1 polymer ?
#
loop_
_entity_poly.entity_id
_entity_poly.type
_entity_poly.pdbx_seq_one_letter_code
_entity_poly.pdbx_strand_id
1 'polypeptide(L)'
;MALRKLLDRVAPHFHPGGKYAKYYALYEAIDTILYSPATVTRTGSHVRDGIDLKRVMITVWLAAFPAMFYGMYNLGFQANTALAAGAELAGWRAWLIGTLAGHDPGSIWDCLWYGAVYFVPIYLVTFVVGGFWEVVFATVRGHEINEGFFVTSILFALICPPAVPLWMVALGISFGVVIGKEIFGGTGKNFLNPALTGRAFLFFAYPAAMSGDAVWTAVDGFTGATALAVAAADGMAAVQAHLTWLDAFVGR
;
A
#
# COMPACT_ATOMS: atom_id res chain seq x y z
N MET A 1 18.71 -25.74 8.77
CA MET A 1 18.12 -26.87 9.54
C MET A 1 17.88 -26.59 11.03
N ALA A 2 18.51 -25.58 11.67
CA ALA A 2 18.25 -25.27 13.08
C ALA A 2 16.89 -24.56 13.31
N LEU A 3 16.55 -23.59 12.45
CA LEU A 3 15.29 -22.82 12.54
C LEU A 3 14.06 -23.71 12.33
N ARG A 4 14.08 -24.63 11.36
CA ARG A 4 13.02 -25.61 11.14
C ARG A 4 12.77 -26.51 12.36
N LYS A 5 13.83 -27.06 12.96
CA LYS A 5 13.72 -27.88 14.18
C LYS A 5 13.18 -27.08 15.38
N LEU A 6 13.42 -25.78 15.42
CA LEU A 6 12.91 -24.90 16.46
C LEU A 6 11.41 -24.68 16.28
N LEU A 7 10.95 -24.34 15.08
CA LEU A 7 9.52 -24.20 14.76
C LEU A 7 8.77 -25.52 15.01
N ASP A 8 9.27 -26.65 14.50
CA ASP A 8 8.67 -27.97 14.70
C ASP A 8 8.56 -28.36 16.19
N ARG A 9 9.49 -27.89 17.05
CA ARG A 9 9.45 -28.13 18.51
C ARG A 9 8.37 -27.31 19.21
N VAL A 10 8.09 -26.10 18.73
CA VAL A 10 7.10 -25.21 19.34
C VAL A 10 5.69 -25.48 18.78
N ALA A 11 5.58 -25.99 17.56
CA ALA A 11 4.31 -26.33 16.88
C ALA A 11 3.25 -27.05 17.75
N PRO A 12 3.59 -28.07 18.57
CA PRO A 12 2.61 -28.77 19.41
C PRO A 12 1.87 -27.87 20.40
N HIS A 13 2.45 -26.74 20.81
CA HIS A 13 1.82 -25.80 21.73
C HIS A 13 0.74 -24.93 21.06
N PHE A 14 0.75 -24.86 19.74
CA PHE A 14 -0.17 -24.08 18.92
C PHE A 14 -1.27 -24.93 18.26
N HIS A 15 -1.12 -26.26 18.20
CA HIS A 15 -2.16 -27.16 17.69
C HIS A 15 -3.38 -27.28 18.64
N PRO A 16 -4.54 -27.80 18.17
CA PRO A 16 -5.73 -27.97 18.99
C PRO A 16 -5.44 -28.80 20.26
N GLY A 17 -5.64 -28.19 21.44
CA GLY A 17 -5.31 -28.78 22.75
C GLY A 17 -4.02 -28.25 23.39
N GLY A 18 -3.22 -27.44 22.68
CA GLY A 18 -2.05 -26.75 23.20
C GLY A 18 -2.38 -25.44 23.94
N LYS A 19 -1.48 -25.00 24.84
CA LYS A 19 -1.66 -23.77 25.65
C LYS A 19 -1.87 -22.51 24.81
N TYR A 20 -1.30 -22.46 23.60
CA TYR A 20 -1.34 -21.32 22.70
C TYR A 20 -2.19 -21.59 21.45
N ALA A 21 -3.14 -22.52 21.50
CA ALA A 21 -4.00 -22.89 20.37
C ALA A 21 -4.70 -21.68 19.71
N LYS A 22 -4.99 -20.61 20.46
CA LYS A 22 -5.55 -19.37 19.92
C LYS A 22 -4.62 -18.66 18.94
N TYR A 23 -3.30 -18.76 19.11
CA TYR A 23 -2.29 -18.10 18.27
C TYR A 23 -1.78 -18.98 17.13
N TYR A 24 -2.49 -20.07 16.81
CA TYR A 24 -2.13 -20.98 15.73
C TYR A 24 -1.92 -20.23 14.40
N ALA A 25 -2.85 -19.34 14.03
CA ALA A 25 -2.79 -18.56 12.80
C ALA A 25 -1.52 -17.71 12.69
N LEU A 26 -1.02 -17.17 13.81
CA LEU A 26 0.21 -16.38 13.83
C LEU A 26 1.45 -17.26 13.69
N TYR A 27 1.48 -18.41 14.37
CA TYR A 27 2.57 -19.38 14.24
C TYR A 27 2.66 -19.90 12.80
N GLU A 28 1.52 -20.27 12.21
CA GLU A 28 1.42 -20.77 10.84
C GLU A 28 1.86 -19.72 9.81
N ALA A 29 1.46 -18.46 9.97
CA ALA A 29 1.93 -17.38 9.10
C ALA A 29 3.46 -17.24 9.12
N ILE A 30 4.08 -17.32 10.30
CA ILE A 30 5.55 -17.24 10.43
C ILE A 30 6.22 -18.47 9.79
N ASP A 31 5.69 -19.67 10.03
CA ASP A 31 6.24 -20.90 9.44
C ASP A 31 6.12 -20.89 7.92
N THR A 32 4.97 -20.47 7.37
CA THR A 32 4.75 -20.38 5.92
C THR A 32 5.53 -19.26 5.25
N ILE A 33 5.88 -18.17 5.95
CA ILE A 33 6.80 -17.14 5.43
C ILE A 33 8.20 -17.75 5.22
N LEU A 34 8.66 -18.58 6.15
CA LEU A 34 10.03 -19.12 6.16
C LEU A 34 10.18 -20.43 5.38
N TYR A 35 9.12 -21.23 5.29
CA TYR A 35 9.12 -22.58 4.74
C TYR A 35 7.85 -22.87 3.93
N SER A 36 7.94 -23.80 2.98
CA SER A 36 6.76 -24.27 2.24
C SER A 36 5.84 -25.12 3.13
N PRO A 37 4.51 -25.11 2.89
CA PRO A 37 3.57 -25.99 3.59
C PRO A 37 3.96 -27.46 3.38
N ALA A 38 3.89 -28.26 4.44
CA ALA A 38 4.19 -29.70 4.39
C ALA A 38 3.04 -30.54 3.80
N THR A 39 1.88 -29.92 3.54
CA THR A 39 0.70 -30.58 2.98
C THR A 39 0.92 -30.91 1.51
N VAL A 40 1.08 -32.20 1.22
CA VAL A 40 1.09 -32.74 -0.14
C VAL A 40 -0.28 -33.33 -0.48
N THR A 41 -0.63 -33.32 -1.77
CA THR A 41 -1.85 -33.96 -2.27
C THR A 41 -1.80 -35.47 -2.00
N ARG A 42 -2.73 -35.96 -1.16
CA ARG A 42 -2.78 -37.37 -0.73
C ARG A 42 -3.55 -38.27 -1.72
N THR A 43 -4.44 -37.69 -2.52
CA THR A 43 -5.27 -38.37 -3.53
C THR A 43 -5.03 -37.77 -4.93
N GLY A 44 -5.49 -38.44 -5.98
CA GLY A 44 -5.40 -37.94 -7.34
C GLY A 44 -6.13 -36.59 -7.48
N SER A 45 -5.41 -35.55 -7.91
CA SER A 45 -6.01 -34.25 -8.26
C SER A 45 -6.32 -34.21 -9.75
N HIS A 46 -7.43 -33.58 -10.13
CA HIS A 46 -7.84 -33.45 -11.53
C HIS A 46 -6.85 -32.61 -12.35
N VAL A 47 -6.23 -31.60 -11.71
CA VAL A 47 -5.15 -30.77 -12.25
C VAL A 47 -4.04 -30.70 -11.20
N ARG A 48 -2.79 -30.77 -11.65
CA ARG A 48 -1.60 -30.50 -10.83
C ARG A 48 -0.98 -29.23 -11.36
N ASP A 49 -1.14 -28.15 -10.63
CA ASP A 49 -0.54 -26.85 -10.93
C ASP A 49 0.43 -26.47 -9.81
N GLY A 50 1.53 -25.83 -10.18
CA GLY A 50 2.51 -25.24 -9.25
C GLY A 50 2.15 -23.82 -8.83
N ILE A 51 1.09 -23.24 -9.40
CA ILE A 51 0.57 -21.92 -9.03
C ILE A 51 -0.26 -22.03 -7.74
N ASP A 52 0.30 -21.53 -6.64
CA ASP A 52 -0.41 -21.32 -5.38
C ASP A 52 -0.81 -19.85 -5.21
N LEU A 53 -1.85 -19.62 -4.39
CA LEU A 53 -2.35 -18.27 -4.10
C LEU A 53 -1.24 -17.34 -3.60
N LYS A 54 -0.32 -17.85 -2.78
CA LYS A 54 0.81 -17.09 -2.23
C LYS A 54 1.76 -16.62 -3.35
N ARG A 55 2.17 -17.51 -4.26
CA ARG A 55 2.97 -17.11 -5.45
C ARG A 55 2.28 -16.05 -6.30
N VAL A 56 0.98 -16.21 -6.55
CA VAL A 56 0.23 -15.23 -7.34
C VAL A 56 0.24 -13.87 -6.65
N MET A 57 -0.05 -13.82 -5.35
CA MET A 57 -0.08 -12.56 -4.59
C MET A 57 1.28 -11.88 -4.53
N ILE A 58 2.36 -12.63 -4.32
CA ILE A 58 3.74 -12.08 -4.33
C ILE A 58 4.09 -11.55 -5.74
N THR A 59 3.69 -12.26 -6.79
CA THR A 59 3.94 -11.81 -8.17
C THR A 59 3.21 -10.51 -8.48
N VAL A 60 1.94 -10.38 -8.04
CA VAL A 60 1.16 -9.14 -8.19
C VAL A 60 1.76 -8.00 -7.37
N TRP A 61 2.20 -8.29 -6.14
CA TRP A 61 2.86 -7.30 -5.27
C TRP A 61 4.16 -6.78 -5.91
N LEU A 62 4.99 -7.67 -6.47
CA LEU A 62 6.20 -7.29 -7.22
C LEU A 62 5.88 -6.52 -8.50
N ALA A 63 4.80 -6.89 -9.21
CA ALA A 63 4.38 -6.19 -10.42
C ALA A 63 3.90 -4.74 -10.15
N ALA A 64 3.55 -4.41 -8.91
CA ALA A 64 3.24 -3.03 -8.51
C ALA A 64 4.49 -2.17 -8.24
N PHE A 65 5.67 -2.76 -8.10
CA PHE A 65 6.91 -2.02 -7.77
C PHE A 65 7.33 -1.01 -8.84
N PRO A 66 7.27 -1.30 -10.15
CA PRO A 66 7.58 -0.31 -11.17
C PRO A 66 6.72 0.95 -11.04
N ALA A 67 5.41 0.79 -10.84
CA ALA A 67 4.49 1.90 -10.64
C ALA A 67 4.77 2.64 -9.32
N MET A 68 5.13 1.91 -8.25
CA MET A 68 5.51 2.50 -6.96
C MET A 68 6.76 3.37 -7.07
N PHE A 69 7.85 2.85 -7.62
CA PHE A 69 9.10 3.62 -7.78
C PHE A 69 8.93 4.82 -8.70
N TYR A 70 8.18 4.63 -9.78
CA TYR A 70 7.88 5.71 -10.68
C TYR A 70 7.01 6.79 -10.04
N GLY A 71 6.00 6.42 -9.25
CA GLY A 71 5.19 7.35 -8.48
C GLY A 71 6.01 8.13 -7.45
N MET A 72 6.96 7.47 -6.77
CA MET A 72 7.89 8.12 -5.85
C MET A 72 8.77 9.14 -6.59
N TYR A 73 9.37 8.74 -7.72
CA TYR A 73 10.17 9.64 -8.55
C TYR A 73 9.35 10.83 -9.04
N ASN A 74 8.15 10.61 -9.58
CA ASN A 74 7.33 11.67 -10.15
C ASN A 74 6.89 12.67 -9.07
N LEU A 75 6.48 12.17 -7.90
CA LEU A 75 6.16 13.03 -6.76
C LEU A 75 7.34 13.91 -6.35
N GLY A 76 8.54 13.35 -6.26
CA GLY A 76 9.74 14.14 -5.94
C GLY A 76 10.15 15.09 -7.05
N PHE A 77 9.97 14.71 -8.33
CA PHE A 77 10.20 15.60 -9.46
C PHE A 77 9.31 16.83 -9.38
N GLN A 78 7.99 16.65 -9.22
CA GLN A 78 7.03 17.74 -9.08
C GLN A 78 7.28 18.57 -7.82
N ALA A 79 7.75 17.95 -6.73
CA ALA A 79 8.08 18.66 -5.52
C ALA A 79 9.34 19.51 -5.65
N ASN A 80 10.43 18.94 -6.17
CA ASN A 80 11.68 19.65 -6.35
C ASN A 80 11.54 20.78 -7.38
N THR A 81 10.74 20.62 -8.44
CA THR A 81 10.44 21.73 -9.36
C THR A 81 9.68 22.86 -8.68
N ALA A 82 8.73 22.55 -7.79
CA ALA A 82 8.03 23.55 -6.99
C ALA A 82 8.97 24.24 -5.98
N LEU A 83 9.88 23.50 -5.34
CA LEU A 83 10.90 24.06 -4.45
C LEU A 83 11.88 24.98 -5.19
N ALA A 84 12.29 24.61 -6.41
CA ALA A 84 13.11 25.47 -7.28
C ALA A 84 12.38 26.76 -7.68
N ALA A 85 11.04 26.73 -7.74
CA ALA A 85 10.19 27.90 -7.97
C ALA A 85 9.96 28.75 -6.70
N GLY A 86 10.58 28.41 -5.56
CA GLY A 86 10.52 29.17 -4.32
C GLY A 86 9.48 28.70 -3.31
N ALA A 87 8.88 27.53 -3.51
CA ALA A 87 8.00 26.93 -2.51
C ALA A 87 8.81 26.45 -1.29
N GLU A 88 8.19 26.47 -0.11
CA GLU A 88 8.87 26.10 1.14
C GLU A 88 8.44 24.71 1.63
N LEU A 89 9.41 23.98 2.18
CA LEU A 89 9.17 22.67 2.75
C LEU A 89 9.07 22.77 4.27
N ALA A 90 7.88 22.56 4.82
CA ALA A 90 7.63 22.59 6.25
C ALA A 90 7.48 21.17 6.86
N GLY A 91 7.96 21.01 8.10
CA GLY A 91 7.68 19.84 8.94
C GLY A 91 8.81 18.80 9.02
N TRP A 92 8.51 17.67 9.69
CA TRP A 92 9.48 16.59 9.95
C TRP A 92 10.02 15.92 8.68
N ARG A 93 9.25 15.97 7.59
CA ARG A 93 9.64 15.46 6.27
C ARG A 93 10.82 16.25 5.70
N ALA A 94 10.86 17.56 5.93
CA ALA A 94 11.94 18.43 5.48
C ALA A 94 13.28 18.05 6.12
N TRP A 95 13.26 17.75 7.42
CA TRP A 95 14.44 17.26 8.12
C TRP A 95 14.95 15.94 7.52
N LEU A 96 14.08 14.96 7.27
CA LEU A 96 14.47 13.69 6.67
C LEU A 96 15.02 13.83 5.24
N ILE A 97 14.41 14.69 4.43
CA ILE A 97 14.85 14.95 3.06
C ILE A 97 16.26 15.54 3.07
N GLY A 98 16.49 16.57 3.89
CA GLY A 98 17.80 17.23 4.00
C GLY A 98 18.92 16.37 4.59
N THR A 99 18.62 15.22 5.22
CA THR A 99 19.67 14.32 5.74
C THR A 99 20.39 13.51 4.66
N LEU A 100 19.70 13.16 3.57
CA LEU A 100 20.15 12.14 2.61
C LEU A 100 19.99 12.54 1.14
N ALA A 101 19.39 13.71 0.85
CA ALA A 101 19.19 14.21 -0.50
C ALA A 101 19.25 15.75 -0.56
N GLY A 102 19.48 16.28 -1.76
CA GLY A 102 19.31 17.70 -2.08
C GLY A 102 17.90 18.00 -2.59
N HIS A 103 17.76 19.12 -3.31
CA HIS A 103 16.52 19.59 -3.93
C HIS A 103 16.65 19.76 -5.45
N ASP A 104 17.54 19.01 -6.10
CA ASP A 104 17.73 19.12 -7.55
C ASP A 104 16.65 18.33 -8.32
N PRO A 105 15.79 18.96 -9.14
CA PRO A 105 14.81 18.26 -9.97
C PRO A 105 15.46 17.34 -11.03
N GLY A 106 16.71 17.62 -11.42
CA GLY A 106 17.46 16.82 -12.39
C GLY A 106 18.02 15.52 -11.81
N SER A 107 18.12 15.41 -10.49
CA SER A 107 18.68 14.24 -9.80
C SER A 107 17.60 13.18 -9.56
N ILE A 108 17.81 11.99 -10.14
CA ILE A 108 16.91 10.84 -9.92
C ILE A 108 16.87 10.46 -8.43
N TRP A 109 18.00 10.57 -7.74
CA TRP A 109 18.12 10.23 -6.32
C TRP A 109 17.31 11.20 -5.45
N ASP A 110 17.44 12.51 -5.68
CA ASP A 110 16.74 13.51 -4.89
C ASP A 110 15.23 13.38 -5.06
N CYS A 111 14.77 13.17 -6.29
CA CYS A 111 13.36 12.93 -6.59
C CYS A 111 12.86 11.62 -5.95
N LEU A 112 13.62 10.52 -6.04
CA LEU A 112 13.19 9.25 -5.45
C LEU A 112 13.14 9.31 -3.91
N TRP A 113 14.14 9.93 -3.28
CA TRP A 113 14.20 10.07 -1.83
C TRP A 113 13.06 10.94 -1.31
N TYR A 114 12.80 12.06 -1.98
CA TYR A 114 11.67 12.93 -1.66
C TYR A 114 10.35 12.15 -1.73
N GLY A 115 10.12 11.41 -2.81
CA GLY A 115 8.98 10.52 -2.96
C GLY A 115 8.85 9.47 -1.85
N ALA A 116 9.99 8.88 -1.46
CA ALA A 116 10.04 7.87 -0.41
C ALA A 116 9.60 8.40 0.95
N VAL A 117 10.00 9.61 1.31
CA VAL A 117 9.64 10.23 2.60
C VAL A 117 8.12 10.46 2.72
N TYR A 118 7.40 10.60 1.61
CA TYR A 118 5.93 10.70 1.60
C TYR A 118 5.26 9.33 1.54
N PHE A 119 5.71 8.45 0.63
CA PHE A 119 5.07 7.17 0.38
C PHE A 119 5.33 6.12 1.48
N VAL A 120 6.58 5.97 1.93
CA VAL A 120 6.98 4.91 2.88
C VAL A 120 6.20 4.98 4.20
N PRO A 121 5.99 6.16 4.82
CA PRO A 121 5.16 6.26 6.03
C PRO A 121 3.70 5.85 5.80
N ILE A 122 3.09 6.21 4.66
CA ILE A 122 1.73 5.81 4.30
C ILE A 122 1.65 4.29 4.15
N TYR A 123 2.59 3.70 3.42
CA TYR A 123 2.67 2.25 3.23
C TYR A 123 2.88 1.52 4.56
N LEU A 124 3.79 2.00 5.41
CA LEU A 124 4.07 1.42 6.72
C LEU A 124 2.83 1.42 7.61
N VAL A 125 2.13 2.56 7.71
CA VAL A 125 0.90 2.66 8.51
C VAL A 125 -0.19 1.75 7.96
N THR A 126 -0.36 1.72 6.63
CA THR A 126 -1.31 0.81 5.98
C THR A 126 -1.01 -0.64 6.32
N PHE A 127 0.25 -1.05 6.21
CA PHE A 127 0.70 -2.42 6.46
C PHE A 127 0.50 -2.82 7.92
N VAL A 128 0.93 -1.97 8.87
CA VAL A 128 0.84 -2.25 10.30
C VAL A 128 -0.61 -2.30 10.77
N VAL A 129 -1.43 -1.31 10.42
CA VAL A 129 -2.82 -1.20 10.91
C VAL A 129 -3.73 -2.23 10.25
N GLY A 130 -3.61 -2.42 8.94
CA GLY A 130 -4.40 -3.43 8.24
C GLY A 130 -3.98 -4.85 8.62
N GLY A 131 -2.68 -5.11 8.75
CA GLY A 131 -2.15 -6.40 9.20
C GLY A 131 -2.56 -6.72 10.64
N PHE A 132 -2.59 -5.71 11.52
CA PHE A 132 -3.14 -5.85 12.87
C PHE A 132 -4.58 -6.38 12.85
N TRP A 133 -5.46 -5.75 12.05
CA TRP A 133 -6.85 -6.20 11.96
C TRP A 133 -6.97 -7.61 11.40
N GLU A 134 -6.21 -7.95 10.37
CA GLU A 134 -6.23 -9.29 9.81
C GLU A 134 -5.77 -10.35 10.81
N VAL A 135 -4.69 -10.09 11.56
CA VAL A 135 -4.22 -10.99 12.63
C VAL A 135 -5.29 -11.16 13.70
N VAL A 136 -5.97 -10.08 14.10
CA VAL A 136 -7.05 -10.13 15.08
C VAL A 136 -8.21 -11.00 14.58
N PHE A 137 -8.69 -10.77 13.35
CA PHE A 137 -9.82 -11.53 12.79
C PHE A 137 -9.47 -13.00 12.54
N ALA A 138 -8.27 -13.29 12.05
CA ALA A 138 -7.76 -14.65 11.87
C ALA A 138 -7.67 -15.39 13.21
N THR A 139 -7.17 -14.73 14.27
CA THR A 139 -7.09 -15.28 15.63
C THR A 139 -8.47 -15.56 16.23
N VAL A 140 -9.44 -14.64 16.03
CA VAL A 140 -10.80 -14.80 16.56
C VAL A 140 -11.58 -15.90 15.82
N ARG A 141 -11.37 -16.04 14.52
CA ARG A 141 -12.11 -16.99 13.68
C ARG A 141 -11.40 -18.33 13.47
N GLY A 142 -10.15 -18.44 13.91
CA GLY A 142 -9.37 -19.67 13.82
C GLY A 142 -9.05 -20.11 12.39
N HIS A 143 -8.86 -19.15 11.47
CA HIS A 143 -8.41 -19.43 10.10
C HIS A 143 -7.00 -18.90 9.85
N GLU A 144 -6.36 -19.41 8.79
CA GLU A 144 -5.01 -19.01 8.39
C GLU A 144 -4.97 -17.54 7.94
N ILE A 145 -3.81 -16.89 8.09
CA ILE A 145 -3.57 -15.53 7.58
C ILE A 145 -3.28 -15.62 6.09
N ASN A 146 -4.01 -14.86 5.28
CA ASN A 146 -3.87 -14.91 3.83
C ASN A 146 -2.96 -13.78 3.31
N GLU A 147 -2.06 -14.12 2.39
CA GLU A 147 -1.13 -13.14 1.80
C GLU A 147 -1.77 -12.08 0.91
N GLY A 148 -3.07 -12.22 0.59
CA GLY A 148 -3.81 -11.21 -0.20
C GLY A 148 -3.80 -9.80 0.41
N PHE A 149 -3.48 -9.66 1.70
CA PHE A 149 -3.30 -8.35 2.30
C PHE A 149 -2.02 -7.62 1.87
N PHE A 150 -0.94 -8.33 1.51
CA PHE A 150 0.24 -7.69 0.93
C PHE A 150 -0.13 -6.85 -0.30
N VAL A 151 -0.97 -7.42 -1.17
CA VAL A 151 -1.50 -6.74 -2.35
C VAL A 151 -2.44 -5.60 -1.96
N THR A 152 -3.34 -5.82 -1.00
CA THR A 152 -4.27 -4.77 -0.54
C THR A 152 -3.53 -3.56 0.03
N SER A 153 -2.49 -3.80 0.82
CA SER A 153 -1.70 -2.75 1.47
C SER A 153 -0.94 -1.86 0.49
N ILE A 154 -0.29 -2.44 -0.53
CA ILE A 154 0.43 -1.66 -1.54
C ILE A 154 -0.54 -0.89 -2.43
N LEU A 155 -1.66 -1.52 -2.84
CA LEU A 155 -2.65 -0.86 -3.68
C LEU A 155 -3.35 0.29 -2.95
N PHE A 156 -3.68 0.12 -1.67
CA PHE A 156 -4.26 1.19 -0.85
C PHE A 156 -3.29 2.36 -0.68
N ALA A 157 -2.02 2.09 -0.42
CA ALA A 157 -1.01 3.15 -0.28
C ALA A 157 -0.80 3.91 -1.60
N LEU A 158 -0.81 3.23 -2.75
CA LEU A 158 -0.59 3.83 -4.07
C LEU A 158 -1.77 4.69 -4.55
N ILE A 159 -2.99 4.38 -4.13
CA ILE A 159 -4.14 5.20 -4.52
C ILE A 159 -4.29 6.42 -3.60
N CYS A 160 -3.82 6.37 -2.36
CA CYS A 160 -3.92 7.49 -1.43
C CYS A 160 -3.11 8.72 -1.89
N PRO A 161 -3.63 9.95 -1.69
CA PRO A 161 -2.85 11.15 -1.95
C PRO A 161 -1.64 11.25 -1.01
N PRO A 162 -0.54 11.89 -1.44
CA PRO A 162 0.70 11.95 -0.67
C PRO A 162 0.61 12.84 0.58
N ALA A 163 -0.24 13.87 0.53
CA ALA A 163 -0.45 14.80 1.64
C ALA A 163 -1.38 14.24 2.73
N VAL A 164 -1.95 13.04 2.54
CA VAL A 164 -2.92 12.47 3.48
C VAL A 164 -2.29 12.30 4.89
N PRO A 165 -2.96 12.77 5.95
CA PRO A 165 -2.51 12.52 7.31
C PRO A 165 -2.47 11.02 7.64
N LEU A 166 -1.41 10.58 8.32
CA LEU A 166 -1.18 9.15 8.62
C LEU A 166 -2.32 8.50 9.44
N TRP A 167 -2.99 9.25 10.30
CA TRP A 167 -4.12 8.72 11.05
C TRP A 167 -5.35 8.46 10.15
N MET A 168 -5.55 9.25 9.09
CA MET A 168 -6.61 8.99 8.11
C MET A 168 -6.31 7.72 7.33
N VAL A 169 -5.05 7.49 6.94
CA VAL A 169 -4.60 6.22 6.33
C VAL A 169 -4.97 5.04 7.22
N ALA A 170 -4.69 5.14 8.52
CA ALA A 170 -5.02 4.11 9.50
C ALA A 170 -6.53 3.83 9.59
N LEU A 171 -7.37 4.87 9.60
CA LEU A 171 -8.84 4.72 9.60
C LEU A 171 -9.36 4.13 8.29
N GLY A 172 -8.82 4.58 7.16
CA GLY A 172 -9.22 4.12 5.84
C GLY A 172 -8.93 2.64 5.62
N ILE A 173 -7.71 2.19 5.96
CA ILE A 173 -7.38 0.76 5.87
C ILE A 173 -8.15 -0.07 6.89
N SER A 174 -8.39 0.46 8.09
CA SER A 174 -9.23 -0.22 9.10
C SER A 174 -10.64 -0.45 8.56
N PHE A 175 -11.27 0.57 7.99
CA PHE A 175 -12.59 0.44 7.38
C PHE A 175 -12.58 -0.55 6.20
N GLY A 176 -11.60 -0.43 5.30
CA GLY A 176 -11.47 -1.30 4.13
C GLY A 176 -11.28 -2.77 4.51
N VAL A 177 -10.39 -3.07 5.46
CA VAL A 177 -10.12 -4.44 5.92
C VAL A 177 -11.29 -4.98 6.74
N VAL A 178 -11.75 -4.25 7.77
CA VAL A 178 -12.79 -4.76 8.66
C VAL A 178 -14.13 -4.88 7.91
N ILE A 179 -14.59 -3.79 7.30
CA ILE A 179 -15.90 -3.76 6.64
C ILE A 179 -15.84 -4.41 5.27
N GLY A 180 -14.84 -4.09 4.45
CA GLY A 180 -14.76 -4.56 3.07
C GLY A 180 -14.31 -6.02 2.91
N LYS A 181 -13.64 -6.61 3.90
CA LYS A 181 -13.07 -7.96 3.80
C LYS A 181 -13.48 -8.88 4.95
N GLU A 182 -13.15 -8.52 6.18
CA GLU A 182 -13.21 -9.45 7.32
C GLU A 182 -14.65 -9.73 7.76
N ILE A 183 -15.57 -8.76 7.75
CA ILE A 183 -16.98 -9.00 8.06
C ILE A 183 -17.57 -10.11 7.18
N PHE A 184 -17.20 -10.17 5.90
CA PHE A 184 -17.71 -11.13 4.92
C PHE A 184 -17.05 -12.51 4.96
N GLY A 185 -16.06 -12.71 5.82
CA GLY A 185 -15.42 -14.02 5.96
C GLY A 185 -13.97 -14.08 5.47
N GLY A 186 -13.35 -12.93 5.16
CA GLY A 186 -11.94 -12.85 4.77
C GLY A 186 -11.71 -12.97 3.27
N THR A 187 -10.47 -13.30 2.89
CA THR A 187 -10.05 -13.40 1.48
C THR A 187 -10.86 -14.43 0.71
N GLY A 188 -11.37 -14.04 -0.47
CA GLY A 188 -12.13 -14.91 -1.37
C GLY A 188 -13.65 -14.91 -1.12
N LYS A 189 -14.10 -14.28 -0.03
CA LYS A 189 -15.54 -14.06 0.28
C LYS A 189 -15.94 -12.58 0.22
N ASN A 190 -14.96 -11.69 0.06
CA ASN A 190 -15.17 -10.27 -0.06
C ASN A 190 -15.81 -9.91 -1.40
N PHE A 191 -17.04 -9.39 -1.36
CA PHE A 191 -17.74 -8.93 -2.57
C PHE A 191 -17.22 -7.59 -3.09
N LEU A 192 -16.49 -6.83 -2.25
CA LEU A 192 -15.87 -5.55 -2.58
C LEU A 192 -14.35 -5.66 -2.58
N ASN A 193 -13.71 -4.77 -3.34
CA ASN A 193 -12.27 -4.55 -3.25
C ASN A 193 -11.96 -3.78 -1.95
N PRO A 194 -11.24 -4.36 -0.97
CA PRO A 194 -11.02 -3.76 0.34
C PRO A 194 -10.24 -2.44 0.29
N ALA A 195 -9.26 -2.32 -0.62
CA ALA A 195 -8.50 -1.08 -0.80
C ALA A 195 -9.38 0.04 -1.35
N LEU A 196 -10.21 -0.26 -2.35
CA LEU A 196 -11.14 0.74 -2.90
C LEU A 196 -12.26 1.09 -1.90
N THR A 197 -12.73 0.14 -1.10
CA THR A 197 -13.68 0.41 0.00
C THR A 197 -13.09 1.37 1.02
N GLY A 198 -11.84 1.16 1.44
CA GLY A 198 -11.14 2.09 2.32
C GLY A 198 -10.97 3.47 1.70
N ARG A 199 -10.62 3.54 0.40
CA ARG A 199 -10.50 4.81 -0.34
C ARG A 199 -11.84 5.53 -0.41
N ALA A 200 -12.92 4.83 -0.72
CA ALA A 200 -14.26 5.40 -0.80
C ALA A 200 -14.70 5.97 0.56
N PHE A 201 -14.42 5.25 1.64
CA PHE A 201 -14.65 5.76 2.99
C PHE A 201 -13.92 7.08 3.23
N LEU A 202 -12.61 7.16 2.92
CA LEU A 202 -11.86 8.41 3.09
C LEU A 202 -12.38 9.53 2.19
N PHE A 203 -12.76 9.22 0.96
CA PHE A 203 -13.30 10.18 0.00
C PHE A 203 -14.56 10.87 0.53
N PHE A 204 -15.50 10.11 1.11
CA PHE A 204 -16.75 10.68 1.63
C PHE A 204 -16.61 11.25 3.05
N ALA A 205 -15.78 10.66 3.91
CA ALA A 205 -15.61 11.12 5.29
C ALA A 205 -14.67 12.34 5.41
N TYR A 206 -13.65 12.43 4.55
CA TYR A 206 -12.60 13.45 4.61
C TYR A 206 -12.29 14.05 3.23
N PRO A 207 -13.29 14.66 2.55
CA PRO A 207 -13.13 15.14 1.18
C PRO A 207 -12.01 16.17 1.03
N ALA A 208 -11.81 17.04 2.02
CA ALA A 208 -10.76 18.08 1.99
C ALA A 208 -9.32 17.51 1.94
N ALA A 209 -9.10 16.30 2.45
CA ALA A 209 -7.80 15.63 2.44
C ALA A 209 -7.66 14.60 1.31
N MET A 210 -8.71 14.39 0.52
CA MET A 210 -8.79 13.37 -0.53
C MET A 210 -9.09 13.96 -1.92
N SER A 211 -9.48 15.22 -2.00
CA SER A 211 -9.92 15.90 -3.22
C SER A 211 -9.55 17.38 -3.19
N GLY A 212 -9.46 17.99 -4.37
CA GLY A 212 -8.99 19.36 -4.56
C GLY A 212 -7.58 19.44 -5.14
N ASP A 213 -7.12 20.66 -5.41
CA ASP A 213 -5.91 20.93 -6.20
C ASP A 213 -4.62 21.00 -5.36
N ALA A 214 -4.74 21.13 -4.04
CA ALA A 214 -3.63 21.23 -3.11
C ALA A 214 -3.18 19.86 -2.54
N VAL A 215 -3.98 18.81 -2.73
CA VAL A 215 -3.76 17.50 -2.08
C VAL A 215 -2.77 16.63 -2.87
N TRP A 216 -2.57 16.96 -4.15
CA TRP A 216 -1.73 16.20 -5.09
C TRP A 216 -0.30 16.72 -5.19
N THR A 217 -0.04 17.93 -4.69
CA THR A 217 1.27 18.57 -4.66
C THR A 217 1.91 18.31 -3.30
N ALA A 218 3.19 17.94 -3.30
CA ALA A 218 3.88 17.56 -2.06
C ALA A 218 4.52 18.75 -1.32
N VAL A 219 4.35 19.98 -1.83
CA VAL A 219 4.94 21.20 -1.29
C VAL A 219 3.82 22.17 -0.92
N ASP A 220 3.97 22.82 0.24
CA ASP A 220 3.00 23.79 0.73
C ASP A 220 3.03 25.07 -0.12
N GLY A 221 1.87 25.66 -0.36
CA GLY A 221 1.73 26.87 -1.20
C GLY A 221 1.80 26.67 -2.71
N PHE A 222 1.98 25.44 -3.22
CA PHE A 222 1.89 25.13 -4.65
C PHE A 222 0.57 24.40 -4.94
N THR A 223 -0.32 25.03 -5.70
CA THR A 223 -1.60 24.43 -6.13
C THR A 223 -1.56 24.12 -7.63
N GLY A 224 -1.97 22.92 -8.02
CA GLY A 224 -2.05 22.52 -9.42
C GLY A 224 -3.37 21.83 -9.72
N ALA A 225 -4.18 22.43 -10.61
CA ALA A 225 -5.37 21.75 -11.11
C ALA A 225 -4.95 20.47 -11.84
N THR A 226 -5.57 19.35 -11.49
CA THR A 226 -5.32 18.09 -12.21
C THR A 226 -5.70 18.26 -13.68
N ALA A 227 -5.01 17.57 -14.61
CA ALA A 227 -5.33 17.66 -16.04
C ALA A 227 -6.82 17.37 -16.35
N LEU A 228 -7.45 16.49 -15.56
CA LEU A 228 -8.88 16.19 -15.64
C LEU A 228 -9.76 17.34 -15.14
N ALA A 229 -9.33 18.05 -14.09
CA ALA A 229 -10.04 19.25 -13.62
C ALA A 229 -9.94 20.39 -14.64
N VAL A 230 -8.78 20.59 -15.27
CA VAL A 230 -8.60 21.56 -16.37
C VAL A 230 -9.45 21.17 -17.58
N ALA A 231 -9.49 19.88 -17.95
CA ALA A 231 -10.36 19.40 -19.03
C ALA A 231 -11.85 19.68 -18.74
N ALA A 232 -12.27 19.54 -17.48
CA ALA A 232 -13.66 19.77 -17.07
C ALA A 232 -14.02 21.26 -17.04
N ALA A 233 -13.09 22.14 -16.65
CA ALA A 233 -13.30 23.58 -16.56
C ALA A 233 -13.16 24.28 -17.92
N ASP A 234 -12.08 24.01 -18.64
CA ASP A 234 -11.62 24.78 -19.81
C ASP A 234 -11.60 23.94 -21.11
N GLY A 235 -11.94 22.65 -21.04
CA GLY A 235 -12.00 21.74 -22.18
C GLY A 235 -10.66 21.13 -22.58
N MET A 236 -10.69 20.17 -23.51
CA MET A 236 -9.50 19.43 -23.96
C MET A 236 -8.46 20.30 -24.68
N ALA A 237 -8.86 21.44 -25.24
CA ALA A 237 -7.95 22.37 -25.91
C ALA A 237 -6.99 23.04 -24.92
N ALA A 238 -7.46 23.36 -23.71
CA ALA A 238 -6.63 23.93 -22.65
C ALA A 238 -5.59 22.93 -22.14
N VAL A 239 -5.97 21.65 -22.02
CA VAL A 239 -5.03 20.58 -21.65
C VAL A 239 -3.94 20.40 -22.70
N GLN A 240 -4.30 20.38 -23.99
CA GLN A 240 -3.35 20.22 -25.09
C GLN A 240 -2.40 21.40 -25.27
N ALA A 241 -2.75 22.59 -24.74
CA ALA A 241 -1.88 23.76 -24.76
C ALA A 241 -0.73 23.66 -23.74
N HIS A 242 -0.91 22.88 -22.66
CA HIS A 242 0.03 22.79 -21.55
C HIS A 242 0.67 21.41 -21.37
N LEU A 243 0.06 20.34 -21.90
CA LEU A 243 0.53 18.97 -21.76
C LEU A 243 0.64 18.29 -23.12
N THR A 244 1.84 17.81 -23.45
CA THR A 244 1.99 16.89 -24.57
C THR A 244 1.60 15.47 -24.17
N TRP A 245 1.35 14.59 -25.15
CA TRP A 245 1.05 13.18 -24.87
C TRP A 245 2.17 12.46 -24.10
N LEU A 246 3.43 12.81 -24.40
CA LEU A 246 4.57 12.23 -23.70
C LEU A 246 4.71 12.82 -22.30
N ASP A 247 4.42 14.10 -22.11
CA ASP A 247 4.43 14.71 -20.77
C ASP A 247 3.30 14.13 -19.92
N ALA A 248 2.11 13.90 -20.48
CA ALA A 248 1.01 13.22 -19.79
C ALA A 248 1.33 11.76 -19.44
N PHE A 249 2.06 11.04 -20.30
CA PHE A 249 2.51 9.67 -20.02
C PHE A 249 3.61 9.63 -18.97
N VAL A 250 4.56 10.59 -19.03
CA VAL A 250 5.72 10.68 -18.14
C VAL A 250 5.44 11.57 -16.90
N GLY A 251 4.21 12.05 -16.74
CA GLY A 251 3.77 12.87 -15.60
C GLY A 251 4.56 14.17 -15.40
N ARG A 252 5.00 14.79 -16.50
CA ARG A 252 5.74 16.08 -16.52
C ARG A 252 4.86 17.25 -16.88
#